data_AF-A0A7X9KD94-F1
#
_entry.id   AF-A0A7X9KD94-F1
#
_cell.length_a   1.000
_cell.length_b   1.000
_cell.length_c   1.000
_cell.angle_alpha   90.00
_cell.angle_beta   90.00
_cell.angle_gamma   90.00
#
_symmetry.space_group_name_H-M   'P 1'
#
loop_
_entity.id
_entity.type
_entity.pdbx_description
1 polymer ?
#
loop_
_entity_poly.entity_id
_entity_poly.type
_entity_poly.pdbx_seq_one_letter_code
_entity_poly.pdbx_strand_id
1 'polypeptide(L)'
;MDLLAEMNWTLILILVAVSAIVAYMGDLVGMRVGKKRVSIFGLRPKSTSSIITIFSGVLITILTLAVLTTTSQTVRTAIFSMKFVQRQITDLTSQLQGSRGELEDLETRLMENQEDLMSKQLQLAAVEGRLNESENRLKEIGEELGTTRKEQEKALASLASLQQERDRLDLEVNALRAESERLREGLEYVREGRIIIFAGEMIAQTVVVTRPGEPRPSPEEVEETLMKSARANIAMRSGTDPEQVEITLDPHSEEMIG
;
A
#
# COMPACT_ATOMS: atom_id res chain seq x y z
N MET A 1 -68.90 24.59 -49.68
CA MET A 1 -70.16 23.82 -49.77
C MET A 1 -70.10 22.61 -48.83
N ASP A 2 -69.30 22.69 -47.76
CA ASP A 2 -68.87 21.48 -47.02
C ASP A 2 -69.53 21.35 -45.64
N LEU A 3 -70.17 22.42 -45.14
CA LEU A 3 -70.96 22.39 -43.90
C LEU A 3 -72.22 21.53 -43.99
N LEU A 4 -72.75 21.32 -45.20
CA LEU A 4 -73.91 20.45 -45.44
C LEU A 4 -73.52 18.98 -45.62
N ALA A 5 -72.26 18.69 -45.97
CA ALA A 5 -71.76 17.34 -46.19
C ALA A 5 -71.33 16.64 -44.88
N GLU A 6 -70.84 17.42 -43.90
CA GLU A 6 -70.54 16.92 -42.54
C GLU A 6 -71.78 16.78 -41.65
N MET A 7 -72.92 17.31 -42.09
CA MET A 7 -74.15 17.25 -41.32
C MET A 7 -74.77 15.86 -41.43
N ASN A 8 -75.04 15.23 -40.29
CA ASN A 8 -75.60 13.89 -40.26
C ASN A 8 -77.06 13.89 -40.78
N TRP A 9 -77.25 13.73 -42.08
CA TRP A 9 -78.54 13.76 -42.78
C TRP A 9 -79.57 12.81 -42.17
N THR A 10 -79.11 11.66 -41.65
CA THR A 10 -79.93 10.70 -40.91
C THR A 10 -80.56 11.33 -39.67
N LEU A 11 -79.81 12.18 -38.96
CA LEU A 11 -80.29 12.85 -37.74
C LEU A 11 -81.32 13.92 -38.07
N ILE A 12 -81.14 14.66 -39.17
CA ILE A 12 -82.11 15.66 -39.64
C ILE A 12 -83.41 14.98 -40.06
N LEU A 13 -83.33 13.90 -40.84
CA LEU A 13 -84.52 13.15 -41.28
C LEU A 13 -85.30 12.58 -40.10
N ILE A 14 -84.62 12.00 -39.11
CA ILE A 14 -85.25 11.52 -37.87
C ILE A 14 -85.86 12.69 -37.09
N LEU A 15 -85.17 13.83 -36.97
CA LEU A 15 -85.67 14.99 -36.25
C LEU A 15 -86.94 15.56 -36.90
N VAL A 16 -86.94 15.67 -38.23
CA VAL A 16 -88.11 16.13 -39.00
C VAL A 16 -89.26 15.13 -38.88
N ALA A 17 -88.98 13.82 -39.00
CA ALA A 17 -90.00 12.78 -38.82
C ALA A 17 -90.60 12.79 -37.42
N VAL A 18 -89.78 12.90 -36.38
CA VAL A 18 -90.23 12.99 -34.98
C VAL A 18 -91.03 14.27 -34.74
N SER A 19 -90.57 15.41 -35.26
CA SER A 19 -91.28 16.70 -35.16
C SER A 19 -92.65 16.64 -35.86
N ALA A 20 -92.72 16.00 -37.03
CA ALA A 20 -93.97 15.79 -37.75
C ALA A 20 -94.94 14.86 -36.99
N ILE A 21 -94.43 13.78 -36.39
CA ILE A 21 -95.22 12.86 -35.57
C ILE A 21 -95.75 13.58 -34.31
N VAL A 22 -94.92 14.39 -33.65
CA VAL A 22 -95.28 15.16 -32.45
C VAL A 22 -96.31 16.24 -32.78
N ALA A 23 -96.12 16.98 -33.87
CA ALA A 23 -97.07 17.99 -34.34
C ALA A 23 -98.43 17.34 -34.66
N TYR A 24 -98.42 16.21 -35.37
CA TYR A 24 -99.63 15.47 -35.71
C TYR A 24 -100.35 14.93 -34.47
N MET A 25 -99.62 14.34 -33.51
CA MET A 25 -100.19 13.86 -32.25
C MET A 25 -100.74 15.00 -31.39
N GLY A 26 -100.05 16.14 -31.33
CA GLY A 26 -100.51 17.33 -30.62
C GLY A 26 -101.82 17.87 -31.17
N ASP A 27 -101.94 17.94 -32.51
CA ASP A 27 -103.13 18.43 -33.19
C ASP A 27 -104.30 17.45 -33.06
N LEU A 28 -104.01 16.14 -33.12
CA LEU A 28 -105.03 15.09 -33.01
C LEU A 28 -105.60 14.97 -31.59
N VAL A 29 -104.75 15.06 -30.56
CA VAL A 29 -105.18 15.08 -29.15
C VAL A 29 -105.90 16.40 -28.84
N GLY A 30 -105.38 17.53 -29.30
CA GLY A 30 -106.00 18.85 -29.13
C GLY A 30 -107.42 18.93 -29.72
N MET A 31 -107.61 18.48 -30.96
CA MET A 31 -108.91 18.52 -31.63
C MET A 31 -109.93 17.51 -31.08
N ARG A 32 -109.51 16.28 -30.73
CA ARG A 32 -110.42 15.27 -30.17
C ARG A 32 -110.91 15.64 -28.78
N VAL A 33 -110.02 16.18 -27.95
CA VAL A 33 -110.37 16.62 -26.59
C VAL A 33 -111.14 17.93 -26.61
N GLY A 34 -110.88 18.82 -27.58
CA GLY A 34 -111.62 20.08 -27.75
C GLY A 34 -113.08 19.90 -28.18
N LYS A 35 -113.40 18.87 -28.99
CA LYS A 35 -114.78 18.61 -29.48
C LYS A 35 -115.59 17.67 -28.58
N LYS A 36 -114.94 16.69 -27.97
CA LYS A 36 -115.60 15.72 -27.08
C LYS A 36 -115.56 16.33 -25.69
N ARG A 37 -116.70 16.74 -25.11
CA ARG A 37 -116.74 17.28 -23.73
C ARG A 37 -116.45 16.17 -22.71
N VAL A 38 -115.23 15.64 -22.73
CA VAL A 38 -114.80 14.53 -21.88
C VAL A 38 -114.72 15.05 -20.45
N SER A 39 -115.65 14.60 -19.61
CA SER A 39 -115.56 14.79 -18.16
C SER A 39 -114.71 13.66 -17.62
N ILE A 40 -113.43 13.94 -17.41
CA ILE A 40 -112.56 13.05 -16.64
C ILE A 40 -112.78 13.42 -15.17
N PHE A 41 -113.22 12.44 -14.37
CA PHE A 41 -113.38 12.58 -12.92
C PHE A 41 -114.36 13.68 -12.46
N GLY A 42 -115.49 13.87 -13.16
CA GLY A 42 -116.60 14.70 -12.65
C GLY A 42 -116.37 16.21 -12.65
N LEU A 43 -115.31 16.70 -13.32
CA LEU A 43 -114.95 18.12 -13.38
C LEU A 43 -115.64 18.84 -14.56
N ARG A 44 -115.91 20.15 -14.36
CA ARG A 44 -116.55 21.04 -15.34
C ARG A 44 -115.69 21.07 -16.63
N PRO A 45 -116.29 20.87 -17.82
CA PRO A 45 -115.57 20.63 -19.09
C PRO A 45 -114.50 21.66 -19.50
N LYS A 46 -114.57 22.89 -18.97
CA LYS A 46 -113.63 23.97 -19.30
C LYS A 46 -112.23 23.76 -18.70
N SER A 47 -112.13 23.16 -17.51
CA SER A 47 -110.84 22.99 -16.81
C SER A 47 -110.14 21.66 -17.16
N THR A 48 -110.91 20.63 -17.53
CA THR A 48 -110.35 19.32 -17.93
C THR A 48 -109.53 19.41 -19.22
N SER A 49 -109.96 20.22 -20.19
CA SER A 49 -109.19 20.41 -21.43
C SER A 49 -107.84 21.06 -21.17
N SER A 50 -107.75 22.07 -20.30
CA SER A 50 -106.48 22.73 -19.97
C SER A 50 -105.50 21.80 -19.26
N ILE A 51 -105.99 20.93 -18.37
CA ILE A 51 -105.17 19.92 -17.70
C ILE A 51 -104.61 18.94 -18.72
N ILE A 52 -105.45 18.43 -19.64
CA ILE A 52 -105.00 17.51 -20.69
C ILE A 52 -103.96 18.17 -21.59
N THR A 53 -104.13 19.45 -21.95
CA THR A 53 -103.14 20.20 -22.74
C THR A 53 -101.81 20.32 -22.00
N ILE A 54 -101.80 20.64 -20.71
CA ILE A 54 -100.58 20.71 -19.89
C ILE A 54 -99.90 19.34 -19.82
N PHE A 55 -100.65 18.26 -19.56
CA PHE A 55 -100.12 16.90 -19.54
C PHE A 55 -99.57 16.46 -20.90
N SER A 56 -100.25 16.79 -22.00
CA SER A 56 -99.73 16.53 -23.35
C SER A 56 -98.46 17.33 -23.64
N GLY A 57 -98.37 18.58 -23.17
CA GLY A 57 -97.16 19.39 -23.30
C GLY A 57 -95.97 18.78 -22.56
N VAL A 58 -96.16 18.35 -21.31
CA VAL A 58 -95.12 17.65 -20.52
C VAL A 58 -94.75 16.30 -21.17
N LEU A 59 -95.74 15.56 -21.69
CA LEU A 59 -95.48 14.30 -22.39
C LEU A 59 -94.64 14.51 -23.65
N ILE A 60 -94.92 15.57 -24.42
CA ILE A 60 -94.17 15.94 -25.62
C ILE A 60 -92.74 16.36 -25.27
N THR A 61 -92.52 17.13 -24.20
CA THR A 61 -91.15 17.53 -23.80
C THR A 61 -90.32 16.34 -23.33
N ILE A 62 -90.92 15.41 -22.57
CA ILE A 62 -90.25 14.16 -22.15
C ILE A 62 -89.90 13.30 -23.37
N LEU A 63 -90.82 13.15 -24.33
CA LEU A 63 -90.58 12.39 -25.56
C LEU A 63 -89.46 13.02 -26.39
N THR A 64 -89.49 14.34 -26.57
CA THR A 64 -88.45 15.09 -27.29
C THR A 64 -87.09 14.91 -26.62
N LEU A 65 -87.02 15.05 -25.29
CA LEU A 65 -85.80 14.86 -24.53
C LEU A 65 -85.26 13.42 -24.66
N ALA A 66 -86.14 12.41 -24.56
CA ALA A 66 -85.76 11.00 -24.69
C ALA A 66 -85.18 10.66 -26.07
N VAL A 67 -85.77 11.20 -27.15
CA VAL A 67 -85.23 11.07 -28.51
C VAL A 67 -83.86 11.75 -28.61
N LEU A 68 -83.73 12.96 -28.07
CA LEU A 68 -82.48 13.73 -28.11
C LEU A 68 -81.35 13.06 -27.31
N THR A 69 -81.64 12.49 -26.13
CA THR A 69 -80.68 11.75 -25.29
C THR A 69 -80.28 10.41 -25.90
N THR A 70 -81.17 9.76 -26.64
CA THR A 70 -80.87 8.51 -27.37
C THR A 70 -79.95 8.80 -28.54
N THR A 71 -80.25 9.86 -29.30
CA THR A 71 -79.58 10.16 -30.57
C THR A 71 -78.27 10.93 -30.37
N SER A 72 -78.19 11.81 -29.36
CA SER A 72 -77.02 12.65 -29.11
C SER A 72 -76.32 12.29 -27.80
N GLN A 73 -75.05 11.87 -27.91
CA GLN A 73 -74.17 11.73 -26.76
C GLN A 73 -73.94 13.08 -26.06
N THR A 74 -73.91 14.19 -26.81
CA THR A 74 -73.72 15.54 -26.26
C THR A 74 -74.83 15.93 -25.29
N VAL A 75 -76.10 15.61 -25.58
CA VAL A 75 -77.23 15.91 -24.69
C VAL A 75 -77.24 14.99 -23.47
N ARG A 76 -76.94 13.70 -23.64
CA ARG A 76 -76.74 12.74 -22.54
C ARG A 76 -75.65 13.21 -21.58
N THR A 77 -74.55 13.70 -22.14
CA THR A 77 -73.40 14.26 -21.43
C THR A 77 -73.73 15.62 -20.81
N ALA A 78 -74.51 16.48 -21.45
CA ALA A 78 -74.88 17.77 -20.87
C ALA A 78 -75.76 17.63 -19.62
N ILE A 79 -76.67 16.64 -19.60
CA ILE A 79 -77.59 16.41 -18.47
C ILE A 79 -76.88 15.74 -17.28
N PHE A 80 -75.86 14.90 -17.51
CA PHE A 80 -75.21 14.11 -16.46
C PHE A 80 -73.71 14.37 -16.22
N SER A 81 -72.99 15.00 -17.14
CA SER A 81 -71.52 14.98 -17.17
C SER A 81 -70.82 16.25 -16.75
N MET A 82 -71.50 17.33 -16.36
CA MET A 82 -70.83 18.50 -15.78
C MET A 82 -69.99 18.09 -14.55
N LYS A 83 -70.53 17.19 -13.71
CA LYS A 83 -69.81 16.61 -12.57
C LYS A 83 -68.69 15.64 -12.97
N PHE A 84 -68.85 14.91 -14.07
CA PHE A 84 -67.84 13.96 -14.55
C PHE A 84 -66.65 14.67 -15.21
N VAL A 85 -66.91 15.72 -16.00
CA VAL A 85 -65.87 16.55 -16.63
C VAL A 85 -65.11 17.35 -15.58
N GLN A 86 -65.80 17.95 -14.60
CA GLN A 86 -65.11 18.63 -13.49
C GLN A 86 -64.23 17.67 -12.69
N ARG A 87 -64.72 16.46 -12.37
CA ARG A 87 -63.91 15.43 -11.69
C ARG A 87 -62.67 15.03 -12.49
N GLN A 88 -62.79 14.85 -13.80
CA GLN A 88 -61.64 14.56 -14.65
C GLN A 88 -60.65 15.71 -14.68
N ILE A 89 -61.09 16.97 -14.77
CA ILE A 89 -60.18 18.11 -14.70
C ILE A 89 -59.47 18.15 -13.34
N THR A 90 -60.19 17.95 -12.24
CA THR A 90 -59.57 17.90 -10.90
C THR A 90 -58.59 16.75 -10.76
N ASP A 91 -58.95 15.55 -11.21
CA ASP A 91 -58.09 14.36 -11.16
C ASP A 91 -56.84 14.54 -12.04
N LEU A 92 -57.01 15.01 -13.28
CA LEU A 92 -55.89 15.27 -14.20
C LEU A 92 -54.98 16.40 -13.68
N THR A 93 -55.54 17.43 -13.05
CA THR A 93 -54.76 18.49 -12.39
C THR A 93 -53.98 17.94 -11.20
N SER A 94 -54.60 17.07 -10.41
CA SER A 94 -53.94 16.39 -9.28
C SER A 94 -52.82 15.47 -9.74
N GLN A 95 -53.02 14.71 -10.82
CA GLN A 95 -52.00 13.85 -11.42
C GLN A 95 -50.84 14.68 -12.00
N LEU A 96 -51.14 15.80 -12.66
CA LEU A 96 -50.12 16.69 -13.20
C LEU A 96 -49.32 17.35 -12.06
N GLN A 97 -49.97 17.75 -10.97
CA GLN A 97 -49.28 18.26 -9.79
C GLN A 97 -48.43 17.18 -9.11
N GLY A 98 -48.93 15.94 -9.00
CA GLY A 98 -48.18 14.80 -8.48
C GLY A 98 -46.94 14.49 -9.32
N SER A 99 -47.09 14.43 -10.65
CA SER A 99 -45.98 14.21 -11.57
C SER A 99 -44.94 15.33 -11.54
N ARG A 100 -45.37 16.59 -11.38
CA ARG A 100 -44.43 17.71 -11.19
C ARG A 100 -43.65 17.59 -9.89
N GLY A 101 -44.29 17.19 -8.79
CA GLY A 101 -43.61 16.95 -7.52
C GLY A 101 -42.62 15.78 -7.61
N GLU A 102 -42.98 14.71 -8.32
CA GLU A 102 -42.07 13.57 -8.57
C GLU A 102 -40.86 13.97 -9.42
N LEU A 103 -41.06 14.84 -10.43
CA LEU A 103 -39.95 15.39 -11.23
C LEU A 103 -39.00 16.24 -10.38
N GLU A 104 -39.52 17.06 -9.48
CA GLU A 104 -38.71 17.88 -8.57
C GLU A 104 -37.92 17.02 -7.57
N ASP A 105 -38.52 15.96 -7.01
CA ASP A 105 -37.82 14.98 -6.17
C ASP A 105 -36.72 14.25 -6.96
N LEU A 106 -37.00 13.85 -8.20
CA LEU A 106 -36.03 13.21 -9.07
C LEU A 106 -34.86 14.13 -9.42
N GLU A 107 -35.12 15.40 -9.70
CA GLU A 107 -34.10 16.42 -9.99
C GLU A 107 -33.22 16.67 -8.77
N THR A 108 -33.82 16.75 -7.58
CA THR A 108 -33.09 16.88 -6.30
C THR A 108 -32.17 15.67 -6.07
N ARG A 109 -32.69 14.46 -6.25
CA ARG A 109 -31.88 13.22 -6.14
C ARG A 109 -30.76 13.17 -7.16
N LEU A 110 -30.98 13.67 -8.39
CA LEU A 110 -29.92 13.71 -9.40
C LEU A 110 -28.82 14.68 -9.01
N MET A 111 -29.16 15.85 -8.46
CA MET A 111 -28.19 16.80 -7.94
C MET A 111 -27.38 16.20 -6.78
N GLU A 112 -28.04 15.59 -5.79
CA GLU A 112 -27.36 14.91 -4.67
C GLU A 112 -26.42 13.81 -5.15
N ASN A 113 -26.87 12.95 -6.07
CA ASN A 113 -26.03 11.89 -6.63
C ASN A 113 -24.85 12.44 -7.43
N GLN A 114 -25.02 13.55 -8.15
CA GLN A 114 -23.92 14.20 -8.86
C GLN A 114 -22.88 14.79 -7.89
N GLU A 115 -23.33 15.40 -6.80
CA GLU A 115 -22.45 15.90 -5.75
C GLU A 115 -21.69 14.75 -5.07
N ASP A 116 -22.38 13.66 -4.75
CA ASP A 116 -21.78 12.45 -4.19
C ASP A 116 -20.74 11.82 -5.13
N LEU A 117 -21.05 11.75 -6.43
CA LEU A 117 -20.09 11.26 -7.44
C LEU A 117 -18.86 12.15 -7.51
N MET A 118 -19.03 13.48 -7.49
CA MET A 118 -17.90 14.42 -7.51
C MET A 118 -17.05 14.29 -6.24
N SER A 119 -17.68 14.18 -5.07
CA SER A 119 -17.01 13.94 -3.79
C SER A 119 -16.23 12.63 -3.80
N LYS A 120 -16.83 11.54 -4.29
CA LYS A 120 -16.15 10.24 -4.41
C LYS A 120 -15.00 10.27 -5.42
N GLN A 121 -15.14 10.98 -6.53
CA GLN A 121 -14.05 11.17 -7.49
C GLN A 121 -12.87 11.93 -6.86
N LEU A 122 -13.15 12.98 -6.09
CA LEU A 122 -12.11 13.72 -5.36
C LEU A 122 -11.41 12.85 -4.31
N GLN A 123 -12.18 12.03 -3.58
CA GLN A 123 -11.63 11.07 -2.62
C GLN A 123 -10.77 10.01 -3.31
N LEU A 124 -11.20 9.47 -4.45
CA LEU A 124 -10.41 8.52 -5.24
C LEU A 124 -9.10 9.15 -5.71
N ALA A 125 -9.13 10.36 -6.28
CA ALA A 125 -7.92 11.06 -6.69
C ALA A 125 -6.96 11.31 -5.51
N ALA A 126 -7.48 11.64 -4.32
CA ALA A 126 -6.68 11.80 -3.11
C ALA A 126 -6.05 10.47 -2.64
N VAL A 127 -6.80 9.37 -2.70
CA VAL A 127 -6.31 8.03 -2.34
C VAL A 127 -5.27 7.54 -3.34
N GLU A 128 -5.49 7.73 -4.64
CA GLU A 128 -4.52 7.41 -5.70
C GLU A 128 -3.22 8.21 -5.51
N GLY A 129 -3.31 9.50 -5.16
CA GLY A 129 -2.15 10.31 -4.82
C GLY A 129 -1.36 9.76 -3.63
N ARG A 130 -2.05 9.38 -2.56
CA ARG A 130 -1.42 8.75 -1.38
C ARG A 130 -0.80 7.39 -1.70
N LEU A 131 -1.44 6.60 -2.55
CA LEU A 131 -0.92 5.30 -2.97
C LEU A 131 0.38 5.47 -3.73
N ASN A 132 0.42 6.36 -4.72
CA ASN A 132 1.63 6.65 -5.49
C ASN A 132 2.76 7.21 -4.59
N GLU A 133 2.43 8.09 -3.63
CA GLU A 133 3.41 8.55 -2.63
C GLU A 133 3.96 7.38 -1.80
N SER A 134 3.10 6.47 -1.35
CA SER A 134 3.52 5.29 -0.57
C SER A 134 4.38 4.32 -1.39
N GLU A 135 4.07 4.12 -2.68
CA GLU A 135 4.86 3.31 -3.59
C GLU A 135 6.25 3.91 -3.82
N ASN A 136 6.34 5.24 -4.00
CA ASN A 136 7.61 5.94 -4.12
C ASN A 136 8.44 5.83 -2.83
N ARG A 137 7.82 6.00 -1.65
CA ARG A 137 8.49 5.80 -0.36
C ARG A 137 8.99 4.37 -0.19
N LEU A 138 8.20 3.37 -0.58
CA LEU A 138 8.62 1.96 -0.52
C LEU A 138 9.81 1.68 -1.44
N LYS A 139 9.84 2.30 -2.63
CA LYS A 139 10.96 2.18 -3.55
C LYS A 139 12.22 2.84 -2.98
N GLU A 140 12.10 4.04 -2.43
CA GLU A 140 13.20 4.76 -1.77
C GLU A 140 13.78 3.95 -0.60
N ILE A 141 12.92 3.44 0.29
CA ILE A 141 13.33 2.56 1.39
C ILE A 141 13.99 1.28 0.86
N GLY A 142 13.48 0.71 -0.23
CA GLY A 142 14.07 -0.47 -0.87
C GLY A 142 15.49 -0.21 -1.40
N GLU A 143 15.71 0.96 -2.00
CA GLU A 143 17.03 1.41 -2.46
C GLU A 143 17.98 1.67 -1.29
N GLU A 144 17.50 2.34 -0.23
CA GLU A 144 18.26 2.59 1.01
C GLU A 144 18.66 1.28 1.72
N LEU A 145 17.74 0.33 1.87
CA LEU A 145 18.08 -0.99 2.41
C LEU A 145 19.14 -1.71 1.56
N GLY A 146 19.08 -1.53 0.23
CA GLY A 146 20.09 -2.05 -0.69
C GLY A 146 21.48 -1.44 -0.49
N THR A 147 21.56 -0.13 -0.25
CA THR A 147 22.83 0.56 0.03
C THR A 147 23.36 0.20 1.41
N THR A 148 22.52 0.24 2.45
CA THR A 148 22.91 -0.14 3.82
C THR A 148 23.40 -1.58 3.88
N ARG A 149 22.75 -2.52 3.15
CA ARG A 149 23.21 -3.90 3.08
C ARG A 149 24.60 -4.03 2.46
N LYS A 150 24.89 -3.28 1.39
CA LYS A 150 26.22 -3.24 0.77
C LYS A 150 27.27 -2.62 1.71
N GLU A 151 26.90 -1.59 2.46
CA GLU A 151 27.78 -0.98 3.47
C GLU A 151 28.07 -1.96 4.60
N GLN A 152 27.06 -2.69 5.08
CA GLN A 152 27.21 -3.74 6.08
C GLN A 152 28.16 -4.85 5.59
N GLU A 153 28.00 -5.30 4.34
CA GLU A 153 28.88 -6.31 3.74
C GLU A 153 30.33 -5.82 3.64
N LYS A 154 30.54 -4.56 3.21
CA LYS A 154 31.87 -3.93 3.20
C LYS A 154 32.46 -3.82 4.60
N ALA A 155 31.68 -3.43 5.59
CA ALA A 155 32.13 -3.31 6.98
C ALA A 155 32.53 -4.67 7.55
N LEU A 156 31.77 -5.73 7.26
CA LEU A 156 32.11 -7.10 7.65
C LEU A 156 33.40 -7.58 6.97
N ALA A 157 33.59 -7.28 5.68
CA ALA A 157 34.83 -7.60 4.97
C ALA A 157 36.03 -6.86 5.57
N SER A 158 35.90 -5.57 5.88
CA SER A 158 36.94 -4.79 6.55
C SER A 158 37.26 -5.31 7.96
N LEU A 159 36.26 -5.75 8.72
CA LEU A 159 36.47 -6.37 10.02
C LEU A 159 37.28 -7.67 9.90
N ALA A 160 36.96 -8.51 8.92
CA ALA A 160 37.69 -9.75 8.67
C ALA A 160 39.16 -9.46 8.29
N SER A 161 39.43 -8.47 7.43
CA SER A 161 40.79 -8.09 7.08
C SER A 161 41.57 -7.52 8.28
N LEU A 162 40.92 -6.70 9.12
CA LEU A 162 41.54 -6.15 10.32
C LEU A 162 41.84 -7.23 11.37
N GLN A 163 40.98 -8.24 11.50
CA GLN A 163 41.25 -9.40 12.34
C GLN A 163 42.46 -10.18 11.83
N GLN A 164 42.54 -10.44 10.53
CA GLN A 164 43.70 -11.11 9.94
C GLN A 164 45.01 -10.32 10.13
N GLU A 165 44.95 -8.99 9.98
CA GLU A 165 46.10 -8.12 10.21
C GLU A 165 46.52 -8.09 11.69
N ARG A 166 45.55 -8.09 12.61
CA ARG A 166 45.79 -8.26 14.05
C ARG A 166 46.50 -9.56 14.36
N ASP A 167 46.00 -10.69 13.85
CA ASP A 167 46.60 -12.01 14.06
C ASP A 167 48.03 -12.08 13.52
N ARG A 168 48.27 -11.47 12.34
CA ARG A 168 49.61 -11.37 11.75
C ARG A 168 50.55 -10.54 12.60
N LEU A 169 50.11 -9.37 13.07
CA LEU A 169 50.89 -8.50 13.93
C LEU A 169 51.20 -9.18 15.28
N ASP A 170 50.25 -9.92 15.85
CA ASP A 170 50.47 -10.67 17.09
C ASP A 170 51.52 -11.76 16.89
N LEU A 171 51.52 -12.46 15.75
CA LEU A 171 52.58 -13.42 15.40
C LEU A 171 53.94 -12.73 15.25
N GLU A 172 54.00 -11.59 14.58
CA GLU A 172 55.23 -10.82 14.36
C GLU A 172 55.80 -10.29 15.69
N VAL A 173 54.96 -9.74 16.56
CA VAL A 173 55.35 -9.28 17.90
C VAL A 173 55.88 -10.45 18.74
N ASN A 174 55.24 -11.61 18.69
CA ASN A 174 55.72 -12.80 19.41
C ASN A 174 57.07 -13.30 18.87
N ALA A 175 57.28 -13.28 17.55
CA ALA A 175 58.55 -13.62 16.94
C ALA A 175 59.67 -12.65 17.34
N LEU A 176 59.41 -11.33 17.29
CA LEU A 176 60.33 -10.28 17.72
C LEU A 176 60.68 -10.40 19.21
N ARG A 177 59.70 -10.72 20.06
CA ARG A 177 59.95 -10.98 21.49
C ARG A 177 60.87 -12.18 21.69
N ALA A 178 60.62 -13.29 20.99
CA ALA A 178 61.47 -14.48 21.07
C ALA A 178 62.90 -14.21 20.55
N GLU A 179 63.04 -13.43 19.48
CA GLU A 179 64.34 -12.99 18.97
C GLU A 179 65.08 -12.10 19.95
N SER A 180 64.39 -11.12 20.56
CA SER A 180 64.97 -10.26 21.60
C SER A 180 65.47 -11.05 22.81
N GLU A 181 64.70 -12.04 23.29
CA GLU A 181 65.14 -12.90 24.40
C GLU A 181 66.38 -13.73 24.02
N ARG A 182 66.41 -14.31 22.81
CA ARG A 182 67.60 -15.03 22.32
C ARG A 182 68.83 -14.13 22.22
N LEU A 183 68.69 -12.91 21.70
CA LEU A 183 69.78 -11.95 21.63
C LEU A 183 70.27 -11.58 23.04
N ARG A 184 69.34 -11.40 23.98
CA ARG A 184 69.65 -11.07 25.37
C ARG A 184 70.43 -12.21 26.05
N GLU A 185 69.98 -13.46 25.91
CA GLU A 185 70.70 -14.65 26.38
C GLU A 185 72.09 -14.77 25.74
N GLY A 186 72.19 -14.56 24.42
CA GLY A 186 73.47 -14.58 23.70
C GLY A 186 74.46 -13.51 24.17
N LEU A 187 73.97 -12.30 24.48
CA LEU A 187 74.79 -11.22 25.04
C LEU A 187 75.23 -11.50 26.49
N GLU A 188 74.39 -12.17 27.28
CA GLU A 188 74.74 -12.60 28.63
C GLU A 188 75.87 -13.63 28.59
N TYR A 189 75.78 -14.62 27.71
CA TYR A 189 76.85 -15.60 27.47
C TYR A 189 78.18 -14.94 27.07
N VAL A 190 78.15 -13.93 26.19
CA VAL A 190 79.35 -13.18 25.78
C VAL A 190 79.90 -12.30 26.93
N ARG A 191 79.04 -11.81 27.83
CA ARG A 191 79.46 -11.03 29.01
C ARG A 191 80.06 -11.89 30.12
N GLU A 192 79.59 -13.12 30.30
CA GLU A 192 80.10 -14.05 31.33
C GLU A 192 81.39 -14.76 30.90
N GLY A 193 81.53 -15.08 29.61
CA GLY A 193 82.74 -15.67 29.04
C GLY A 193 83.83 -14.64 28.76
N ARG A 194 84.57 -14.17 29.77
CA ARG A 194 85.80 -13.40 29.54
C ARG A 194 86.85 -14.34 28.91
N ILE A 195 86.99 -14.29 27.58
CA ILE A 195 88.06 -15.01 26.87
C ILE A 195 89.40 -14.37 27.23
N ILE A 196 90.22 -15.09 28.01
CA ILE A 196 91.52 -14.60 28.52
C ILE A 196 92.70 -15.08 27.64
N ILE A 197 92.50 -16.12 26.84
CA ILE A 197 93.53 -16.78 26.01
C ILE A 197 92.89 -17.22 24.70
N PHE A 198 93.57 -17.01 23.57
CA PHE A 198 93.14 -17.48 22.26
C PHE A 198 93.83 -18.79 21.85
N ALA A 199 93.20 -19.56 20.98
CA ALA A 199 93.80 -20.79 20.44
C ALA A 199 95.13 -20.49 19.71
N GLY A 200 96.18 -21.24 20.01
CA GLY A 200 97.53 -21.07 19.44
C GLY A 200 98.42 -20.04 20.15
N GLU A 201 97.95 -19.41 21.21
CA GLU A 201 98.75 -18.49 22.02
C GLU A 201 99.70 -19.24 22.96
N MET A 202 100.99 -18.90 22.94
CA MET A 202 102.00 -19.51 23.83
C MET A 202 101.81 -19.01 25.27
N ILE A 203 101.40 -19.90 26.16
CA ILE A 203 101.09 -19.57 27.57
C ILE A 203 102.29 -19.71 28.53
N ALA A 204 103.26 -20.55 28.18
CA ALA A 204 104.49 -20.74 28.95
C ALA A 204 105.61 -21.33 28.09
N GLN A 205 106.85 -20.99 28.45
CA GLN A 205 108.05 -21.61 27.90
C GLN A 205 109.05 -21.72 29.05
N THR A 206 109.79 -22.83 29.10
CA THR A 206 110.89 -23.02 30.05
C THR A 206 112.19 -23.33 29.30
N VAL A 207 113.33 -22.91 29.86
CA VAL A 207 114.66 -23.16 29.29
C VAL A 207 115.32 -24.27 30.10
N VAL A 208 115.60 -25.41 29.47
CA VAL A 208 116.29 -26.52 30.10
C VAL A 208 117.80 -26.31 29.94
N VAL A 209 118.46 -25.81 30.98
CA VAL A 209 119.91 -25.61 30.98
C VAL A 209 120.60 -26.89 31.44
N THR A 210 121.29 -27.59 30.54
CA THR A 210 122.13 -28.73 30.90
C THR A 210 123.59 -28.29 31.01
N ARG A 211 124.12 -28.17 32.23
CA ARG A 211 125.54 -27.89 32.46
C ARG A 211 126.36 -29.19 32.35
N PRO A 212 127.56 -29.19 31.74
CA PRO A 212 128.39 -30.39 31.68
C PRO A 212 128.72 -30.90 33.09
N GLY A 213 128.20 -32.08 33.44
CA GLY A 213 128.42 -32.73 34.75
C GLY A 213 127.25 -32.66 35.75
N GLU A 214 126.18 -31.91 35.46
CA GLU A 214 124.94 -31.93 36.26
C GLU A 214 123.93 -32.93 35.65
N PRO A 215 123.15 -33.67 36.47
CA PRO A 215 122.05 -34.49 35.97
C PRO A 215 121.06 -33.64 35.18
N ARG A 216 120.59 -34.15 34.03
CA ARG A 216 119.50 -33.48 33.32
C ARG A 216 118.26 -33.47 34.23
N PRO A 217 117.52 -32.35 34.32
CA PRO A 217 116.26 -32.33 35.07
C PRO A 217 115.31 -33.37 34.49
N SER A 218 114.52 -34.00 35.35
CA SER A 218 113.57 -35.02 34.92
C SER A 218 112.46 -34.40 34.06
N PRO A 219 111.84 -35.16 33.13
CA PRO A 219 110.70 -34.65 32.36
C PRO A 219 109.57 -34.12 33.25
N GLU A 220 109.34 -34.77 34.40
CA GLU A 220 108.33 -34.38 35.39
C GLU A 220 108.65 -33.01 36.04
N GLU A 221 109.92 -32.73 36.34
CA GLU A 221 110.36 -31.43 36.88
C GLU A 221 110.19 -30.29 35.86
N VAL A 222 110.44 -30.58 34.58
CA VAL A 222 110.28 -29.61 33.48
C VAL A 222 108.79 -29.31 33.25
N GLU A 223 107.95 -30.34 33.28
CA GLU A 223 106.50 -30.21 33.15
C GLU A 223 105.90 -29.42 34.34
N GLU A 224 106.30 -29.74 35.57
CA GLU A 224 105.85 -29.01 36.76
C GLU A 224 106.23 -27.52 36.68
N THR A 225 107.46 -27.23 36.24
CA THR A 225 107.92 -25.85 36.04
C THR A 225 107.11 -25.13 34.97
N LEU A 226 106.82 -25.80 33.85
CA LEU A 226 106.04 -25.23 32.73
C LEU A 226 104.58 -25.00 33.12
N MET A 227 103.97 -25.93 33.86
CA MET A 227 102.63 -25.81 34.43
C MET A 227 102.52 -24.66 35.43
N LYS A 228 103.51 -24.52 36.31
CA LYS A 228 103.56 -23.43 37.27
C LYS A 228 103.66 -22.07 36.57
N SER A 229 104.50 -21.96 35.54
CA SER A 229 104.62 -20.76 34.71
C SER A 229 103.34 -20.46 33.93
N ALA A 230 102.69 -21.48 33.35
CA ALA A 230 101.42 -21.33 32.65
C ALA A 230 100.32 -20.82 33.59
N ARG A 231 100.16 -21.42 34.77
CA ARG A 231 99.18 -20.97 35.78
C ARG A 231 99.43 -19.52 36.21
N ALA A 232 100.68 -19.15 36.47
CA ALA A 232 101.03 -17.78 36.85
C ALA A 232 100.71 -16.76 35.74
N ASN A 233 101.01 -17.07 34.48
CA ASN A 233 100.69 -16.21 33.34
C ASN A 233 99.18 -16.07 33.12
N ILE A 234 98.42 -17.15 33.29
CA ILE A 234 96.97 -17.14 33.16
C ILE A 234 96.33 -16.33 34.30
N ALA A 235 96.75 -16.59 35.53
CA ALA A 235 96.30 -15.89 36.74
C ALA A 235 96.53 -14.37 36.66
N MET A 236 97.69 -13.95 36.17
CA MET A 236 98.01 -12.53 36.00
C MET A 236 97.09 -11.84 34.97
N ARG A 237 96.61 -12.57 33.96
CA ARG A 237 95.72 -12.05 32.91
C ARG A 237 94.24 -12.14 33.28
N SER A 238 93.85 -13.16 34.03
CA SER A 238 92.48 -13.34 34.54
C SER A 238 92.17 -12.48 35.77
N GLY A 239 93.21 -12.06 36.51
CA GLY A 239 93.09 -11.37 37.80
C GLY A 239 92.70 -12.31 38.94
N THR A 240 92.97 -13.62 38.80
CA THR A 240 92.70 -14.65 39.81
C THR A 240 94.01 -15.13 40.45
N ASP A 241 93.93 -15.93 41.51
CA ASP A 241 95.10 -16.53 42.14
C ASP A 241 95.65 -17.69 41.28
N PRO A 242 96.98 -17.88 41.12
CA PRO A 242 97.57 -19.03 40.42
C PRO A 242 97.07 -20.39 40.89
N GLU A 243 96.67 -20.54 42.16
CA GLU A 243 96.15 -21.81 42.70
C GLU A 243 94.73 -22.13 42.23
N GLN A 244 93.99 -21.13 41.74
CA GLN A 244 92.62 -21.30 41.24
C GLN A 244 92.59 -21.63 39.74
N VAL A 245 93.74 -21.65 39.07
CA VAL A 245 93.85 -21.98 37.65
C VAL A 245 94.06 -23.48 37.48
N GLU A 246 93.01 -24.17 37.04
CA GLU A 246 93.08 -25.58 36.65
C GLU A 246 93.47 -25.70 35.17
N ILE A 247 94.61 -26.35 34.91
CA ILE A 247 95.08 -26.67 33.55
C ILE A 247 95.00 -28.19 33.44
N THR A 248 94.23 -28.67 32.47
CA THR A 248 94.14 -30.10 32.13
C THR A 248 94.79 -30.31 30.77
N LEU A 249 95.75 -31.23 30.69
CA LEU A 249 96.31 -31.70 29.43
C LEU A 249 95.45 -32.84 28.92
N ASP A 250 95.16 -32.85 27.61
CA ASP A 250 94.56 -34.01 26.98
C ASP A 250 95.68 -35.06 26.76
N PRO A 251 95.58 -36.28 27.29
CA PRO A 251 96.58 -37.33 27.10
C PRO A 251 96.78 -37.75 25.63
N HIS A 252 95.93 -37.30 24.70
CA HIS A 252 96.08 -37.55 23.27
C HIS A 252 96.66 -36.37 22.46
N SER A 253 97.07 -35.27 23.10
CA SER A 253 97.61 -34.09 22.40
C SER A 253 99.14 -34.03 22.30
N GLU A 254 99.85 -35.16 22.44
CA GLU A 254 101.28 -35.22 22.09
C GLU A 254 101.45 -35.16 20.56
N GLU A 255 101.27 -33.98 19.98
CA GLU A 255 101.87 -33.71 18.68
C GLU A 255 103.39 -33.65 18.86
N MET A 256 104.06 -34.66 18.32
CA MET A 256 105.51 -34.72 18.16
C MET A 256 105.98 -33.50 17.35
N ILE A 257 106.40 -32.45 18.05
CA ILE A 257 107.22 -31.39 17.46
C ILE A 257 108.65 -31.93 17.42
N GLY A 258 109.05 -32.42 16.25
CA GLY A 258 110.44 -32.75 15.92
C GLY A 258 111.31 -31.51 15.73
#